data_AF-A0AAV7DUZ3-F1
#
_entry.id   AF-A0AAV7DUZ3-F1
#
_cell.length_a   1.000
_cell.length_b   1.000
_cell.length_c   1.000
_cell.angle_alpha   90.00
_cell.angle_beta   90.00
_cell.angle_gamma   90.00
#
_symmetry.space_group_name_H-M   'P 1'
#
loop_
_entity.id
_entity.type
_entity.pdbx_description
1 polymer ?
#
loop_
_entity_poly.entity_id
_entity_poly.type
_entity_poly.pdbx_seq_one_letter_code
_entity_poly.pdbx_strand_id
1 'polypeptide(L)'
;MGILLSLRRRRPRTPQPSFTRIVPGANGSQGKTTATGSVSPPSVTRRPEAPPENRRSKYAYIPDTFTSIEEVTNALREAGLKSTNLILGIDFTKSNEWTGMESFNKQSLHAIGSTPNPYEKAIEIVGRALAPFDDDHLIPCFGFGDTTTHDEGVFSFHDDHRPCDGFEEVLACYKGIVPHVKLSGPTSFGPIIEAATDIVEESGGQYHVLVIIADGQVTRSSDTEEGHLSKQEQDTINAIVSASSHALSIVLVGVGDGPWEDMRKFDDKIPQRDFDNFQFVNFTSIMAKNVSDPEKEAAFAVTALMEIPFQYKAVKEFHILGQRTGKARRIIPRPPPLPSARLPRPTGSPTEIAADGSTQVCPICLTNAKDLAFGCGHMTCRECGNSLMTCPICRRPIMDRIRVYL
;
A
#
# COMPACT_ATOMS: atom_id res chain seq x y z
N MET A 1 -13.52 67.36 -0.79
CA MET A 1 -13.59 66.21 -1.71
C MET A 1 -13.74 64.97 -0.83
N GLY A 2 -14.92 64.58 -0.35
CA GLY A 2 -16.03 63.93 -1.10
C GLY A 2 -15.62 62.49 -1.45
N ILE A 3 -16.28 61.37 -1.08
CA ILE A 3 -17.68 61.07 -0.76
C ILE A 3 -17.75 59.71 0.01
N LEU A 4 -18.73 59.57 0.92
CA LEU A 4 -19.21 58.34 1.59
C LEU A 4 -19.85 57.33 0.61
N LEU A 5 -19.94 56.03 0.96
CA LEU A 5 -21.22 55.31 1.09
C LEU A 5 -21.11 53.86 1.64
N SER A 6 -21.71 53.71 2.83
CA SER A 6 -22.41 52.59 3.48
C SER A 6 -22.68 51.28 2.71
N LEU A 7 -22.39 50.13 3.36
CA LEU A 7 -23.13 48.88 3.16
C LEU A 7 -23.49 48.21 4.50
N ARG A 8 -24.79 47.94 4.66
CA ARG A 8 -25.48 47.39 5.84
C ARG A 8 -25.29 45.88 5.97
N ARG A 9 -25.08 45.41 7.21
CA ARG A 9 -25.13 43.99 7.63
C ARG A 9 -26.54 43.40 7.47
N ARG A 10 -26.67 42.23 6.82
CA ARG A 10 -27.87 41.37 6.87
C ARG A 10 -27.55 40.08 7.63
N ARG A 11 -28.36 39.77 8.66
CA ARG A 11 -28.39 38.46 9.34
C ARG A 11 -29.33 37.51 8.57
N PRO A 12 -29.04 36.21 8.48
CA PRO A 12 -29.94 35.22 7.88
C PRO A 12 -31.10 34.83 8.82
N ARG A 13 -32.27 34.57 8.21
CA ARG A 13 -33.54 34.17 8.83
C ARG A 13 -33.60 32.65 9.05
N THR A 14 -34.13 32.23 10.18
CA THR A 14 -34.54 30.86 10.51
C THR A 14 -35.92 30.53 9.90
N PRO A 15 -36.18 29.29 9.45
CA PRO A 15 -37.53 28.85 9.06
C PRO A 15 -38.30 28.24 10.24
N GLN A 16 -39.58 28.64 10.38
CA GLN A 16 -40.57 28.02 11.27
C GLN A 16 -41.29 26.85 10.59
N PRO A 17 -41.78 25.84 11.35
CA PRO A 17 -42.57 24.74 10.83
C PRO A 17 -44.06 25.10 10.68
N SER A 18 -44.65 24.72 9.56
CA SER A 18 -46.07 24.87 9.24
C SER A 18 -46.91 23.74 9.84
N PHE A 19 -47.86 24.10 10.70
CA PHE A 19 -48.99 23.25 11.11
C PHE A 19 -50.06 23.22 10.01
N THR A 20 -50.64 22.06 9.74
CA THR A 20 -51.94 21.97 9.04
C THR A 20 -52.86 20.99 9.74
N ARG A 21 -54.13 21.37 9.79
CA ARG A 21 -55.19 20.91 10.69
C ARG A 21 -56.13 19.94 9.95
N ILE A 22 -56.66 19.01 10.73
CA ILE A 22 -57.63 17.93 10.48
C ILE A 22 -58.95 18.39 9.83
N VAL A 23 -59.57 17.56 8.97
CA VAL A 23 -61.04 17.30 8.91
C VAL A 23 -61.33 15.85 8.40
N PRO A 24 -62.36 15.13 8.90
CA PRO A 24 -62.65 13.71 8.62
C PRO A 24 -63.90 13.44 7.75
N GLY A 25 -64.06 12.20 7.30
CA GLY A 25 -65.31 11.60 6.76
C GLY A 25 -65.00 10.25 6.08
N ALA A 26 -65.86 9.25 5.94
CA ALA A 26 -67.17 8.92 6.50
C ALA A 26 -67.39 7.39 6.23
N ASN A 27 -68.35 6.79 6.94
CA ASN A 27 -68.74 5.37 6.93
C ASN A 27 -69.02 4.74 5.55
N GLY A 28 -68.78 3.43 5.44
CA GLY A 28 -69.34 2.53 4.43
C GLY A 28 -69.27 1.08 4.89
N SER A 29 -70.42 0.42 4.94
CA SER A 29 -70.69 -0.81 5.68
C SER A 29 -70.80 -2.08 4.82
N GLN A 30 -70.63 -3.23 5.48
CA GLN A 30 -71.15 -4.58 5.17
C GLN A 30 -70.43 -5.50 4.16
N GLY A 31 -70.20 -6.74 4.62
CA GLY A 31 -69.87 -7.91 3.79
C GLY A 31 -69.30 -9.08 4.62
N LYS A 32 -70.17 -9.86 5.28
CA LYS A 32 -69.81 -11.18 5.85
C LYS A 32 -69.61 -12.20 4.72
N THR A 33 -68.50 -12.93 4.72
CA THR A 33 -68.43 -14.31 4.18
C THR A 33 -67.35 -15.10 4.94
N THR A 34 -67.73 -16.29 5.36
CA THR A 34 -66.91 -17.30 6.05
C THR A 34 -66.25 -18.24 5.03
N ALA A 35 -64.94 -18.48 5.11
CA ALA A 35 -64.29 -19.68 4.57
C ALA A 35 -62.87 -19.91 5.16
N THR A 36 -62.76 -21.00 5.92
CA THR A 36 -61.67 -21.98 6.02
C THR A 36 -60.24 -21.65 5.53
N GLY A 37 -59.29 -21.63 6.48
CA GLY A 37 -58.04 -22.40 6.49
C GLY A 37 -57.05 -22.34 5.32
N SER A 38 -55.95 -21.62 5.51
CA SER A 38 -54.59 -22.07 5.16
C SER A 38 -53.54 -21.19 5.86
N VAL A 39 -52.72 -21.80 6.72
CA VAL A 39 -51.61 -21.11 7.41
C VAL A 39 -50.43 -21.06 6.45
N SER A 40 -50.10 -19.85 5.98
CA SER A 40 -48.86 -19.57 5.26
C SER A 40 -47.75 -19.20 6.25
N PRO A 41 -46.48 -19.60 6.03
CA PRO A 41 -45.38 -19.26 6.92
C PRO A 41 -45.12 -17.74 6.91
N PRO A 42 -44.61 -17.16 8.01
CA PRO A 42 -44.45 -15.72 8.12
C PRO A 42 -43.40 -15.22 7.12
N SER A 43 -43.83 -14.32 6.25
CA SER A 43 -42.98 -13.50 5.40
C SER A 43 -42.00 -12.72 6.27
N VAL A 44 -40.72 -13.04 6.16
CA VAL A 44 -39.62 -12.24 6.72
C VAL A 44 -39.66 -10.88 6.03
N THR A 45 -40.20 -9.88 6.70
CA THR A 45 -40.12 -8.48 6.29
C THR A 45 -38.66 -8.05 6.37
N ARG A 46 -37.97 -8.12 5.22
CA ARG A 46 -36.66 -7.49 5.03
C ARG A 46 -36.84 -6.00 5.36
N ARG A 47 -36.16 -5.52 6.40
CA ARG A 47 -36.10 -4.09 6.71
C ARG A 47 -35.63 -3.35 5.44
N PRO A 48 -36.22 -2.19 5.10
CA PRO A 48 -35.72 -1.40 3.99
C PRO A 48 -34.28 -1.01 4.29
N GLU A 49 -33.34 -1.46 3.44
CA GLU A 49 -31.95 -1.03 3.50
C GLU A 49 -31.91 0.50 3.35
N ALA A 50 -31.11 1.15 4.17
CA ALA A 50 -30.92 2.59 4.09
C ALA A 50 -30.42 2.97 2.67
N PRO A 51 -30.81 4.13 2.14
CA PRO A 51 -30.34 4.60 0.83
C PRO A 51 -28.80 4.56 0.76
N PRO A 52 -28.19 4.26 -0.41
CA PRO A 52 -26.74 4.11 -0.56
C PRO A 52 -25.93 5.34 -0.06
N GLU A 53 -26.51 6.53 -0.14
CA GLU A 53 -25.93 7.78 0.39
C GLU A 53 -25.76 7.78 1.91
N ASN A 54 -26.66 7.13 2.65
CA ASN A 54 -26.64 7.06 4.11
C ASN A 54 -25.71 5.95 4.65
N ARG A 55 -25.27 5.03 3.77
CA ARG A 55 -24.34 3.94 4.08
C ARG A 55 -22.89 4.41 4.03
N ARG A 56 -22.52 5.21 3.02
CA ARG A 56 -21.17 5.80 2.89
C ARG A 56 -20.87 6.79 4.00
N SER A 57 -21.84 7.63 4.38
CA SER A 57 -21.66 8.60 5.47
C SER A 57 -21.37 7.95 6.82
N LYS A 58 -21.90 6.73 7.08
CA LYS A 58 -21.68 5.98 8.32
C LYS A 58 -20.23 5.56 8.51
N TYR A 59 -19.51 5.26 7.43
CA TYR A 59 -18.13 4.78 7.43
C TYR A 59 -17.16 5.75 6.78
N ALA A 60 -17.55 7.02 6.62
CA ALA A 60 -16.68 8.04 6.02
C ALA A 60 -15.50 8.43 6.93
N TYR A 61 -15.70 8.29 8.25
CA TYR A 61 -14.74 8.56 9.30
C TYR A 61 -14.96 7.54 10.43
N ILE A 62 -13.90 6.87 10.87
CA ILE A 62 -13.95 5.91 11.97
C ILE A 62 -13.22 6.49 13.18
N PRO A 63 -13.88 6.67 14.34
CA PRO A 63 -13.23 7.24 15.51
C PRO A 63 -12.40 6.20 16.29
N ASP A 64 -11.28 6.67 16.84
CA ASP A 64 -10.46 5.95 17.81
C ASP A 64 -11.27 5.68 19.10
N THR A 65 -11.73 4.45 19.27
CA THR A 65 -12.66 4.08 20.36
C THR A 65 -12.14 3.00 21.31
N PHE A 66 -11.12 2.25 20.90
CA PHE A 66 -10.56 1.17 21.71
C PHE A 66 -9.39 1.64 22.57
N THR A 67 -9.30 1.05 23.76
CA THR A 67 -8.23 1.35 24.73
C THR A 67 -7.38 0.13 25.07
N SER A 68 -7.83 -1.07 24.67
CA SER A 68 -7.12 -2.32 24.94
C SER A 68 -7.25 -3.33 23.80
N ILE A 69 -6.30 -4.27 23.73
CA ILE A 69 -6.30 -5.34 22.73
C ILE A 69 -7.50 -6.27 22.88
N GLU A 70 -8.01 -6.43 24.10
CA GLU A 70 -9.19 -7.24 24.39
C GLU A 70 -10.46 -6.61 23.78
N GLU A 71 -10.63 -5.30 23.89
CA GLU A 71 -11.75 -4.59 23.27
C GLU A 71 -11.72 -4.71 21.74
N VAL A 72 -10.54 -4.53 21.13
CA VAL A 72 -10.34 -4.73 19.69
C VAL A 72 -10.67 -6.16 19.28
N THR A 73 -10.12 -7.15 19.99
CA THR A 73 -10.34 -8.57 19.71
C THR A 73 -11.83 -8.94 19.82
N ASN A 74 -12.51 -8.41 20.84
CA ASN A 74 -13.95 -8.58 21.00
C ASN A 74 -14.71 -7.96 19.82
N ALA A 75 -14.34 -6.75 19.40
CA ALA A 75 -14.97 -6.08 18.27
C ALA A 75 -14.75 -6.80 16.93
N LEU A 76 -13.54 -7.35 16.68
CA LEU A 76 -13.24 -8.19 15.51
C LEU A 76 -14.12 -9.46 15.51
N ARG A 77 -14.20 -10.14 16.66
CA ARG A 77 -15.03 -11.33 16.85
C ARG A 77 -16.51 -11.04 16.63
N GLU A 78 -17.02 -9.94 17.17
CA GLU A 78 -18.41 -9.48 16.97
C GLU A 78 -18.69 -9.09 15.52
N ALA A 79 -17.71 -8.49 14.82
CA ALA A 79 -17.80 -8.23 13.39
C ALA A 79 -17.89 -9.54 12.57
N GLY A 80 -17.48 -10.66 13.17
CA GLY A 80 -17.40 -11.97 12.54
C GLY A 80 -16.16 -12.13 11.68
N LEU A 81 -15.10 -11.38 11.98
CA LEU A 81 -13.78 -11.60 11.40
C LEU A 81 -13.18 -12.79 12.14
N LYS A 82 -12.99 -13.90 11.42
CA LYS A 82 -12.36 -15.10 11.98
C LYS A 82 -10.85 -15.10 11.77
N SER A 83 -10.44 -14.41 10.71
CA SER A 83 -9.09 -14.40 10.21
C SER A 83 -8.93 -13.33 9.14
N THR A 84 -7.68 -12.97 8.87
CA THR A 84 -7.24 -11.97 7.90
C THR A 84 -6.09 -12.55 7.09
N ASN A 85 -5.85 -11.97 5.92
CA ASN A 85 -4.61 -12.19 5.19
C ASN A 85 -3.78 -10.90 5.26
N LEU A 86 -2.50 -11.01 5.57
CA LEU A 86 -1.60 -9.86 5.66
C LEU A 86 -0.79 -9.68 4.38
N ILE A 87 -0.57 -8.42 3.99
CA ILE A 87 0.36 -8.03 2.92
C ILE A 87 1.31 -6.99 3.51
N LEU A 88 2.61 -7.07 3.21
CA LEU A 88 3.60 -6.13 3.72
C LEU A 88 4.28 -5.34 2.59
N GLY A 89 4.28 -4.02 2.74
CA GLY A 89 5.02 -3.08 1.89
C GLY A 89 6.10 -2.36 2.70
N ILE A 90 7.32 -2.34 2.19
CA ILE A 90 8.45 -1.64 2.82
C ILE A 90 8.96 -0.54 1.90
N ASP A 91 9.00 0.67 2.44
CA ASP A 91 9.57 1.84 1.79
C ASP A 91 11.10 1.73 1.75
N PHE A 92 11.70 1.85 0.56
CA PHE A 92 13.14 1.91 0.30
C PHE A 92 13.54 3.21 -0.41
N THR A 93 12.85 4.31 -0.12
CA THR A 93 13.20 5.63 -0.62
C THR A 93 14.37 6.23 0.14
N LYS A 94 15.02 7.19 -0.48
CA LYS A 94 16.25 7.83 -0.01
C LYS A 94 16.03 8.67 1.25
N SER A 95 14.81 9.11 1.53
CA SER A 95 14.52 9.90 2.72
C SER A 95 14.89 9.21 4.03
N ASN A 96 14.84 7.87 4.03
CA ASN A 96 15.33 7.03 5.11
C ASN A 96 16.81 7.24 5.47
N GLU A 97 17.63 7.91 4.64
CA GLU A 97 19.00 8.29 4.99
C GLU A 97 19.06 9.42 6.02
N TRP A 98 18.02 10.28 6.09
CA TRP A 98 18.02 11.48 6.95
C TRP A 98 16.85 11.56 7.93
N THR A 99 15.78 10.79 7.75
CA THR A 99 14.62 10.76 8.68
C THR A 99 14.85 9.94 9.96
N GLY A 100 16.09 9.52 10.21
CA GLY A 100 16.57 8.98 11.49
C GLY A 100 17.50 9.93 12.26
N MET A 101 17.49 11.23 11.91
CA MET A 101 18.36 12.25 12.51
C MET A 101 18.16 12.36 14.02
N GLU A 102 16.91 12.38 14.47
CA GLU A 102 16.56 12.52 15.88
C GLU A 102 16.26 11.16 16.52
N SER A 103 15.41 10.35 15.88
CA SER A 103 14.88 9.09 16.42
C SER A 103 15.85 7.93 16.34
N PHE A 104 16.88 8.02 15.48
CA PHE A 104 17.81 6.91 15.23
C PHE A 104 19.28 7.34 15.14
N ASN A 105 19.68 8.27 16.02
CA ASN A 105 21.08 8.66 16.23
C ASN A 105 21.81 9.08 14.94
N LYS A 106 21.14 9.80 14.03
CA LYS A 106 21.70 10.24 12.75
C LYS A 106 22.11 9.11 11.81
N GLN A 107 21.57 7.91 12.02
CA GLN A 107 21.75 6.78 11.13
C GLN A 107 20.57 6.69 10.16
N SER A 108 20.80 6.04 9.03
CA SER A 108 19.70 5.66 8.15
C SER A 108 18.73 4.73 8.89
N LEU A 109 17.43 4.91 8.67
CA LEU A 109 16.40 4.02 9.20
C LEU A 109 16.54 2.57 8.71
N HIS A 110 17.28 2.33 7.61
CA HIS A 110 17.64 1.00 7.12
C HIS A 110 19.02 0.51 7.56
N ALA A 111 19.74 1.23 8.44
CA ALA A 111 21.09 0.82 8.82
C ALA A 111 21.07 -0.55 9.51
N ILE A 112 21.68 -1.56 8.90
CA ILE A 112 21.82 -2.90 9.49
C ILE A 112 23.01 -2.89 10.45
N GLY A 113 22.78 -3.31 11.70
CA GLY A 113 23.80 -3.30 12.74
C GLY A 113 23.53 -4.29 13.87
N SER A 114 24.18 -4.07 15.00
CA SER A 114 23.99 -4.90 16.20
C SER A 114 22.65 -4.63 16.90
N THR A 115 22.10 -3.44 16.74
CA THR A 115 20.79 -3.05 17.25
C THR A 115 19.78 -3.02 16.10
N PRO A 116 18.58 -3.60 16.27
CA PRO A 116 17.54 -3.52 15.26
C PRO A 116 17.19 -2.08 14.91
N ASN A 117 17.16 -1.78 13.62
CA ASN A 117 16.69 -0.49 13.12
C ASN A 117 15.15 -0.36 13.25
N PRO A 118 14.57 0.84 13.01
CA PRO A 118 13.13 1.04 13.17
C PRO A 118 12.25 0.14 12.30
N TYR A 119 12.68 -0.20 11.08
CA TYR A 119 11.96 -1.15 10.23
C TYR A 119 12.03 -2.57 10.78
N GLU A 120 13.20 -3.05 11.22
CA GLU A 120 13.33 -4.37 11.86
C GLU A 120 12.40 -4.50 13.06
N LYS A 121 12.39 -3.47 13.94
CA LYS A 121 11.50 -3.44 15.11
C LYS A 121 10.03 -3.41 14.70
N ALA A 122 9.68 -2.64 13.67
CA ALA A 122 8.31 -2.59 13.18
C ALA A 122 7.86 -3.95 12.62
N ILE A 123 8.68 -4.62 11.81
CA ILE A 123 8.39 -5.98 11.29
C ILE A 123 8.17 -6.96 12.44
N GLU A 124 9.06 -6.97 13.44
CA GLU A 124 8.95 -7.86 14.60
C GLU A 124 7.69 -7.62 15.44
N ILE A 125 7.33 -6.35 15.66
CA ILE A 125 6.16 -5.99 16.46
C ILE A 125 4.87 -6.21 15.67
N VAL A 126 4.84 -5.89 14.37
CA VAL A 126 3.73 -6.21 13.47
C VAL A 126 3.48 -7.73 13.47
N GLY A 127 4.53 -8.54 13.34
CA GLY A 127 4.42 -9.99 13.39
C GLY A 127 3.81 -10.48 14.70
N ARG A 128 4.29 -10.00 15.85
CA ARG A 128 3.74 -10.40 17.15
C ARG A 128 2.30 -9.91 17.38
N ALA A 129 1.96 -8.73 16.87
CA ALA A 129 0.65 -8.11 17.08
C ALA A 129 -0.43 -8.62 16.11
N LEU A 130 -0.07 -8.88 14.86
CA LEU A 130 -1.02 -9.17 13.78
C LEU A 130 -1.01 -10.63 13.33
N ALA A 131 0.09 -11.38 13.48
CA ALA A 131 0.13 -12.79 13.06
C ALA A 131 -0.91 -13.69 13.74
N PRO A 132 -1.37 -13.46 14.99
CA PRO A 132 -2.48 -14.23 15.57
C PRO A 132 -3.80 -14.10 14.81
N PHE A 133 -3.93 -13.09 13.94
CA PHE A 133 -5.10 -12.87 13.11
C PHE A 133 -4.88 -13.30 11.65
N ASP A 134 -3.67 -13.73 11.28
CA ASP A 134 -3.32 -14.17 9.93
C ASP A 134 -3.69 -15.65 9.73
N ASP A 135 -4.31 -15.98 8.59
CA ASP A 135 -4.98 -17.27 8.37
C ASP A 135 -4.02 -18.40 7.95
N ASP A 136 -3.03 -18.08 7.12
CA ASP A 136 -2.18 -19.06 6.44
C ASP A 136 -0.68 -18.90 6.73
N HIS A 137 -0.29 -17.85 7.46
CA HIS A 137 1.10 -17.47 7.74
C HIS A 137 1.91 -17.12 6.48
N LEU A 138 1.24 -16.91 5.34
CA LEU A 138 1.87 -16.56 4.07
C LEU A 138 1.75 -15.05 3.85
N ILE A 139 2.89 -14.36 3.91
CA ILE A 139 2.93 -12.90 3.84
C ILE A 139 3.54 -12.45 2.51
N PRO A 140 2.72 -12.03 1.51
CA PRO A 140 3.24 -11.33 0.34
C PRO A 140 4.00 -10.08 0.78
N CYS A 141 5.29 -10.01 0.45
CA CYS A 141 6.19 -8.94 0.87
C CYS A 141 6.80 -8.22 -0.33
N PHE A 142 6.72 -6.90 -0.30
CA PHE A 142 7.18 -6.04 -1.37
C PHE A 142 8.02 -4.87 -0.86
N GLY A 143 8.98 -4.43 -1.67
CA GLY A 143 9.67 -3.16 -1.52
C GLY A 143 9.32 -2.18 -2.64
N PHE A 144 9.41 -0.88 -2.36
CA PHE A 144 9.17 0.18 -3.35
C PHE A 144 10.06 1.40 -3.08
N GLY A 145 10.16 2.32 -4.05
CA GLY A 145 10.93 3.56 -3.90
C GLY A 145 12.44 3.46 -4.14
N ASP A 146 12.96 2.28 -4.47
CA ASP A 146 14.37 2.11 -4.81
C ASP A 146 14.67 2.49 -6.28
N THR A 147 15.94 2.45 -6.69
CA THR A 147 16.30 2.74 -8.10
C THR A 147 15.71 1.79 -9.13
N THR A 148 15.22 0.60 -8.74
CA THR A 148 14.58 -0.32 -9.68
C THR A 148 13.09 -0.04 -9.85
N THR A 149 12.43 0.50 -8.82
CA THR A 149 10.98 0.72 -8.82
C THR A 149 10.56 2.18 -8.97
N HIS A 150 11.33 3.13 -8.43
CA HIS A 150 10.95 4.53 -8.26
C HIS A 150 9.52 4.64 -7.67
N ASP A 151 8.69 5.56 -8.16
CA ASP A 151 7.27 5.72 -7.83
C ASP A 151 6.31 4.97 -8.77
N GLU A 152 6.82 4.06 -9.62
CA GLU A 152 6.05 3.42 -10.69
C GLU A 152 5.72 1.93 -10.45
N GLY A 153 6.38 1.28 -9.49
CA GLY A 153 6.23 -0.16 -9.28
C GLY A 153 6.67 -0.63 -7.90
N VAL A 154 6.69 -1.96 -7.74
CA VAL A 154 7.19 -2.66 -6.55
C VAL A 154 8.14 -3.78 -6.97
N PHE A 155 9.00 -4.24 -6.06
CA PHE A 155 9.74 -5.49 -6.19
C PHE A 155 9.27 -6.47 -5.13
N SER A 156 9.23 -7.77 -5.46
CA SER A 156 8.92 -8.82 -4.50
C SER A 156 10.16 -9.20 -3.70
N PHE A 157 9.98 -9.68 -2.47
CA PHE A 157 11.09 -10.18 -1.64
C PHE A 157 11.68 -11.50 -2.16
N HIS A 158 10.92 -12.26 -2.96
CA HIS A 158 11.38 -13.48 -3.61
C HIS A 158 11.34 -13.36 -5.14
N ASP A 159 12.33 -13.96 -5.81
CA ASP A 159 12.45 -13.97 -7.28
C ASP A 159 11.27 -14.68 -7.98
N ASP A 160 10.70 -15.70 -7.33
CA ASP A 160 9.56 -16.47 -7.81
C ASP A 160 8.20 -15.89 -7.36
N HIS A 161 8.21 -14.72 -6.74
CA HIS A 161 7.05 -14.01 -6.22
C HIS A 161 6.24 -14.77 -5.16
N ARG A 162 6.83 -15.82 -4.54
CA ARG A 162 6.15 -16.50 -3.45
C ARG A 162 5.99 -15.58 -2.23
N PRO A 163 4.96 -15.78 -1.40
CA PRO A 163 4.89 -15.18 -0.07
C PRO A 163 6.02 -15.66 0.85
N CYS A 164 6.36 -14.85 1.85
CA CYS A 164 7.21 -15.26 2.96
C CYS A 164 6.42 -16.18 3.91
N ASP A 165 7.08 -17.20 4.46
CA ASP A 165 6.57 -18.08 5.52
C ASP A 165 6.84 -17.45 6.90
N GLY A 166 5.84 -16.72 7.40
CA GLY A 166 5.90 -16.01 8.68
C GLY A 166 6.81 -14.77 8.68
N PHE A 167 6.73 -14.00 9.77
CA PHE A 167 7.47 -12.74 9.93
C PHE A 167 8.98 -12.96 10.17
N GLU A 168 9.36 -14.16 10.59
CA GLU A 168 10.76 -14.58 10.69
C GLU A 168 11.43 -14.58 9.31
N GLU A 169 10.75 -15.13 8.27
CA GLU A 169 11.27 -15.09 6.90
C GLU A 169 11.23 -13.67 6.34
N VAL A 170 10.19 -12.88 6.63
CA VAL A 170 10.13 -11.46 6.25
C VAL A 170 11.35 -10.70 6.74
N LEU A 171 11.69 -10.83 8.03
CA LEU A 171 12.83 -10.16 8.64
C LEU A 171 14.17 -10.64 8.05
N ALA A 172 14.29 -11.94 7.77
CA ALA A 172 15.48 -12.50 7.13
C ALA A 172 15.66 -11.96 5.69
N CYS A 173 14.59 -11.92 4.90
CA CYS A 173 14.60 -11.37 3.55
C CYS A 173 14.92 -9.87 3.56
N TYR A 174 14.28 -9.10 4.44
CA TYR A 174 14.59 -7.67 4.62
C TYR A 174 16.08 -7.45 4.88
N LYS A 175 16.67 -8.18 5.85
CA LYS A 175 18.10 -8.10 6.18
C LYS A 175 19.02 -8.48 5.02
N GLY A 176 18.61 -9.43 4.19
CA GLY A 176 19.36 -9.85 3.00
C GLY A 176 19.25 -8.87 1.83
N ILE A 177 18.12 -8.17 1.69
CA ILE A 177 17.83 -7.24 0.60
C ILE A 177 18.48 -5.88 0.86
N VAL A 178 18.31 -5.32 2.06
CA VAL A 178 18.75 -3.95 2.42
C VAL A 178 20.18 -3.61 1.97
N PRO A 179 21.20 -4.45 2.17
CA PRO A 179 22.58 -4.11 1.76
C PRO A 179 22.78 -3.94 0.25
N HIS A 180 21.85 -4.43 -0.56
CA HIS A 180 21.94 -4.46 -2.02
C HIS A 180 21.02 -3.43 -2.69
N VAL A 181 20.05 -2.90 -1.95
CA VAL A 181 19.12 -1.87 -2.42
C VAL A 181 19.86 -0.53 -2.56
N LYS A 182 19.58 0.19 -3.66
CA LYS A 182 19.95 1.60 -3.79
C LYS A 182 18.72 2.45 -3.55
N LEU A 183 18.68 3.13 -2.40
CA LEU A 183 17.57 3.99 -2.03
C LEU A 183 17.40 5.14 -3.04
N SER A 184 16.15 5.45 -3.40
CA SER A 184 15.86 6.43 -4.45
C SER A 184 14.56 7.20 -4.18
N GLY A 185 13.75 7.43 -5.20
CA GLY A 185 12.44 8.05 -5.15
C GLY A 185 11.96 8.35 -6.58
N PRO A 186 10.90 9.16 -6.76
CA PRO A 186 10.03 9.76 -5.74
C PRO A 186 9.29 8.74 -4.87
N THR A 187 8.67 9.21 -3.80
CA THR A 187 7.89 8.41 -2.84
C THR A 187 6.40 8.51 -3.18
N SER A 188 5.79 7.38 -3.54
CA SER A 188 4.34 7.21 -3.74
C SER A 188 3.91 5.85 -3.19
N PHE A 189 2.77 5.78 -2.49
CA PHE A 189 2.20 4.50 -2.04
C PHE A 189 1.27 3.87 -3.08
N GLY A 190 1.03 4.57 -4.20
CA GLY A 190 0.17 4.08 -5.28
C GLY A 190 0.54 2.66 -5.73
N PRO A 191 1.80 2.39 -6.12
CA PRO A 191 2.18 1.07 -6.63
C PRO A 191 1.96 -0.08 -5.63
N ILE A 192 2.23 0.14 -4.34
CA ILE A 192 2.07 -0.90 -3.31
C ILE A 192 0.58 -1.14 -2.97
N ILE A 193 -0.23 -0.10 -2.95
CA ILE A 193 -1.69 -0.21 -2.77
C ILE A 193 -2.33 -0.93 -3.96
N GLU A 194 -1.86 -0.63 -5.17
CA GLU A 194 -2.30 -1.29 -6.41
C GLU A 194 -1.92 -2.78 -6.41
N ALA A 195 -0.68 -3.12 -6.03
CA ALA A 195 -0.25 -4.52 -5.89
C ALA A 195 -1.09 -5.29 -4.84
N ALA A 196 -1.42 -4.67 -3.71
CA ALA A 196 -2.29 -5.28 -2.71
C ALA A 196 -3.72 -5.47 -3.23
N THR A 197 -4.22 -4.53 -4.02
CA THR A 197 -5.53 -4.64 -4.67
C THR A 197 -5.58 -5.82 -5.65
N ASP A 198 -4.50 -6.04 -6.40
CA ASP A 198 -4.39 -7.18 -7.30
C ASP A 198 -4.45 -8.52 -6.54
N ILE A 199 -3.75 -8.63 -5.40
CA ILE A 199 -3.82 -9.82 -4.52
C ILE A 199 -5.24 -10.06 -4.00
N VAL A 200 -5.95 -8.99 -3.60
CA VAL A 200 -7.36 -9.08 -3.18
C VAL A 200 -8.23 -9.61 -4.32
N GLU A 201 -8.02 -9.16 -5.57
CA GLU A 201 -8.76 -9.71 -6.71
C GLU A 201 -8.41 -11.18 -7.00
N GLU A 202 -7.13 -11.53 -6.97
CA GLU A 202 -6.63 -12.89 -7.24
C GLU A 202 -7.17 -13.91 -6.23
N SER A 203 -7.21 -13.55 -4.94
CA SER A 203 -7.80 -14.35 -3.87
C SER A 203 -9.32 -14.52 -3.97
N GLY A 204 -9.99 -13.84 -4.91
CA GLY A 204 -11.45 -13.90 -5.06
C GLY A 204 -12.20 -12.92 -4.17
N GLY A 205 -11.56 -11.83 -3.76
CA GLY A 205 -12.14 -10.81 -2.88
C GLY A 205 -12.09 -11.18 -1.40
N GLN A 206 -11.11 -11.99 -0.99
CA GLN A 206 -10.88 -12.25 0.44
C GLN A 206 -10.40 -10.96 1.13
N TYR A 207 -10.67 -10.86 2.43
CA TYR A 207 -10.30 -9.67 3.19
C TYR A 207 -8.81 -9.65 3.50
N HIS A 208 -8.14 -8.56 3.13
CA HIS A 208 -6.72 -8.36 3.37
C HIS A 208 -6.46 -7.09 4.18
N VAL A 209 -5.37 -7.10 4.93
CA VAL A 209 -4.80 -5.91 5.55
C VAL A 209 -3.41 -5.69 4.94
N LEU A 210 -3.25 -4.59 4.20
CA LEU A 210 -1.96 -4.10 3.75
C LEU A 210 -1.31 -3.28 4.87
N VAL A 211 -0.16 -3.72 5.34
CA VAL A 211 0.70 -2.96 6.25
C VAL A 211 1.81 -2.32 5.44
N ILE A 212 1.90 -0.99 5.45
CA ILE A 212 2.99 -0.24 4.83
C ILE A 212 3.89 0.29 5.94
N ILE A 213 5.17 -0.04 5.94
CA ILE A 213 6.16 0.55 6.84
C ILE A 213 6.92 1.61 6.05
N ALA A 214 6.86 2.87 6.49
CA ALA A 214 7.45 4.00 5.76
C ALA A 214 7.85 5.16 6.69
N ASP A 215 8.67 6.08 6.18
CA ASP A 215 9.10 7.28 6.91
C ASP A 215 8.19 8.52 6.72
N GLY A 216 7.10 8.34 5.96
CA GLY A 216 6.05 9.34 5.77
C GLY A 216 6.37 10.43 4.75
N GLN A 217 7.52 10.38 4.07
CA GLN A 217 7.96 11.44 3.14
C GLN A 217 7.41 11.25 1.72
N VAL A 218 6.09 11.29 1.54
CA VAL A 218 5.49 11.33 0.18
C VAL A 218 6.01 12.57 -0.55
N THR A 219 6.53 12.38 -1.77
CA THR A 219 7.28 13.44 -2.44
C THR A 219 6.39 14.63 -2.77
N ARG A 220 6.78 15.82 -2.31
CA ARG A 220 6.22 17.10 -2.74
C ARG A 220 7.09 17.72 -3.81
N SER A 221 6.47 18.28 -4.87
CA SER A 221 7.25 19.03 -5.85
C SER A 221 7.63 20.39 -5.24
N SER A 222 8.83 20.90 -5.54
CA SER A 222 9.23 22.25 -5.15
C SER A 222 8.35 23.35 -5.75
N ASP A 223 7.63 23.01 -6.83
CA ASP A 223 6.77 23.92 -7.60
C ASP A 223 5.29 23.82 -7.19
N THR A 224 4.97 22.98 -6.19
CA THR A 224 3.59 22.86 -5.70
C THR A 224 3.28 24.09 -4.84
N GLU A 225 2.37 24.94 -5.33
CA GLU A 225 1.87 26.08 -4.55
C GLU A 225 1.28 25.60 -3.21
N GLU A 226 1.43 26.44 -2.18
CA GLU A 226 1.00 26.13 -0.82
C GLU A 226 -0.50 25.78 -0.79
N GLY A 227 -0.83 24.50 -0.57
CA GLY A 227 -2.21 23.97 -0.57
C GLY A 227 -2.56 23.04 -1.74
N HIS A 228 -1.69 22.88 -2.73
CA HIS A 228 -1.88 21.92 -3.83
C HIS A 228 -1.12 20.61 -3.57
N LEU A 229 -1.70 19.49 -4.01
CA LEU A 229 -1.10 18.16 -3.93
C LEU A 229 -0.09 17.95 -5.05
N SER A 230 1.03 17.29 -4.74
CA SER A 230 1.97 16.81 -5.75
C SER A 230 1.37 15.68 -6.59
N LYS A 231 2.05 15.30 -7.67
CA LYS A 231 1.67 14.12 -8.45
C LYS A 231 1.63 12.87 -7.58
N GLN A 232 2.66 12.64 -6.75
CA GLN A 232 2.76 11.44 -5.91
C GLN A 232 1.72 11.42 -4.79
N GLU A 233 1.41 12.57 -4.20
CA GLU A 233 0.31 12.70 -3.24
C GLU A 233 -1.04 12.38 -3.90
N GLN A 234 -1.28 12.92 -5.09
CA GLN A 234 -2.51 12.67 -5.84
C GLN A 234 -2.63 11.21 -6.28
N ASP A 235 -1.55 10.60 -6.75
CA ASP A 235 -1.52 9.18 -7.16
C ASP A 235 -1.76 8.26 -5.96
N THR A 236 -1.16 8.58 -4.80
CA THR A 236 -1.42 7.88 -3.54
C THR A 236 -2.88 7.98 -3.13
N ILE A 237 -3.47 9.19 -3.14
CA ILE A 237 -4.89 9.40 -2.83
C ILE A 237 -5.78 8.61 -3.80
N ASN A 238 -5.49 8.66 -5.09
CA ASN A 238 -6.26 7.95 -6.11
C ASN A 238 -6.22 6.42 -5.87
N ALA A 239 -5.06 5.89 -5.49
CA ALA A 239 -4.92 4.48 -5.15
C ALA A 239 -5.72 4.10 -3.90
N ILE A 240 -5.69 4.92 -2.84
CA ILE A 240 -6.49 4.71 -1.62
C ILE A 240 -8.00 4.71 -1.94
N VAL A 241 -8.46 5.70 -2.70
CA VAL A 241 -9.87 5.79 -3.13
C VAL A 241 -10.25 4.56 -3.96
N SER A 242 -9.41 4.13 -4.91
CA SER A 242 -9.71 2.93 -5.71
C SER A 242 -9.73 1.66 -4.85
N ALA A 243 -8.81 1.54 -3.89
CA ALA A 243 -8.73 0.42 -2.98
C ALA A 243 -9.97 0.30 -2.08
N SER A 244 -10.65 1.42 -1.77
CA SER A 244 -11.88 1.40 -0.97
C SER A 244 -13.06 0.65 -1.62
N SER A 245 -12.95 0.30 -2.91
CA SER A 245 -13.91 -0.58 -3.59
C SER A 245 -13.58 -2.08 -3.47
N HIS A 246 -12.53 -2.44 -2.73
CA HIS A 246 -12.05 -3.80 -2.50
C HIS A 246 -12.09 -4.15 -1.01
N ALA A 247 -12.02 -5.45 -0.70
CA ALA A 247 -11.97 -5.95 0.68
C ALA A 247 -10.56 -5.75 1.28
N LEU A 248 -10.08 -4.51 1.29
CA LEU A 248 -8.72 -4.13 1.64
C LEU A 248 -8.72 -2.98 2.66
N SER A 249 -8.07 -3.24 3.79
CA SER A 249 -7.68 -2.23 4.76
C SER A 249 -6.21 -1.90 4.63
N ILE A 250 -5.84 -0.64 4.86
CA ILE A 250 -4.46 -0.15 4.76
C ILE A 250 -4.05 0.40 6.12
N VAL A 251 -2.93 -0.09 6.66
CA VAL A 251 -2.32 0.40 7.90
C VAL A 251 -0.93 0.92 7.58
N LEU A 252 -0.73 2.23 7.71
CA LEU A 252 0.57 2.86 7.54
C LEU A 252 1.28 2.98 8.89
N VAL A 253 2.38 2.25 9.04
CA VAL A 253 3.27 2.26 10.20
C VAL A 253 4.40 3.25 9.95
N GLY A 254 4.30 4.43 10.57
CA GLY A 254 5.26 5.51 10.45
C GLY A 254 6.49 5.33 11.33
N VAL A 255 7.65 5.11 10.73
CA VAL A 255 8.97 5.02 11.40
C VAL A 255 9.82 6.25 11.14
N GLY A 256 10.72 6.59 12.06
CA GLY A 256 11.56 7.79 11.95
C GLY A 256 10.92 9.08 12.47
N ASP A 257 11.50 10.20 12.05
CA ASP A 257 11.25 11.55 12.60
C ASP A 257 9.96 12.20 12.08
N GLY A 258 9.41 11.73 10.95
CA GLY A 258 8.37 12.44 10.21
C GLY A 258 8.93 13.59 9.37
N PRO A 259 8.16 14.66 9.08
CA PRO A 259 6.82 15.01 9.57
C PRO A 259 5.70 14.02 9.22
N TRP A 260 4.59 14.04 9.98
CA TRP A 260 3.48 13.09 9.87
C TRP A 260 2.13 13.75 9.53
N GLU A 261 2.13 15.04 9.25
CA GLU A 261 0.94 15.86 9.00
C GLU A 261 0.11 15.34 7.83
N ASP A 262 0.77 14.92 6.75
CA ASP A 262 0.07 14.42 5.57
C ASP A 262 -0.51 13.04 5.79
N MET A 263 0.17 12.19 6.55
CA MET A 263 -0.33 10.85 6.90
C MET A 263 -1.60 10.96 7.76
N ARG A 264 -1.65 11.94 8.68
CA ARG A 264 -2.88 12.28 9.43
C ARG A 264 -3.99 12.85 8.56
N LYS A 265 -3.67 13.53 7.45
CA LYS A 265 -4.70 13.97 6.49
C LYS A 265 -5.26 12.78 5.71
N PHE A 266 -4.43 11.79 5.38
CA PHE A 266 -4.86 10.60 4.66
C PHE A 266 -5.78 9.70 5.50
N ASP A 267 -5.56 9.65 6.82
CA ASP A 267 -6.45 9.04 7.82
C ASP A 267 -7.88 9.62 7.73
N ASP A 268 -8.02 10.93 7.97
CA ASP A 268 -9.31 11.53 8.29
C ASP A 268 -10.04 12.20 7.11
N LYS A 269 -9.30 12.57 6.05
CA LYS A 269 -9.74 13.62 5.11
C LYS A 269 -9.65 13.26 3.64
N ILE A 270 -9.65 11.97 3.28
CA ILE A 270 -9.73 11.56 1.86
C ILE A 270 -11.19 11.59 1.40
N PRO A 271 -11.60 12.56 0.55
CA PRO A 271 -12.95 12.57 0.00
C PRO A 271 -13.11 11.44 -1.03
N GLN A 272 -14.36 11.03 -1.27
CA GLN A 272 -14.78 10.09 -2.33
C GLN A 272 -14.47 8.60 -2.12
N ARG A 273 -13.74 8.21 -1.07
CA ARG A 273 -13.62 6.79 -0.69
C ARG A 273 -15.00 6.21 -0.31
N ASP A 274 -15.21 4.93 -0.62
CA ASP A 274 -16.46 4.24 -0.32
C ASP A 274 -16.64 4.06 1.20
N PHE A 275 -15.56 3.71 1.90
CA PHE A 275 -15.41 3.73 3.35
C PHE A 275 -14.00 4.18 3.72
N ASP A 276 -13.80 4.54 4.99
CA ASP A 276 -12.51 4.80 5.60
C ASP A 276 -11.68 3.53 5.66
N ASN A 277 -10.72 3.37 4.74
CA ASN A 277 -9.93 2.16 4.57
C ASN A 277 -8.44 2.36 4.90
N PHE A 278 -8.07 3.46 5.58
CA PHE A 278 -6.69 3.84 5.80
C PHE A 278 -6.49 4.29 7.25
N GLN A 279 -5.60 3.61 7.98
CA GLN A 279 -5.19 3.93 9.34
C GLN A 279 -3.71 4.36 9.37
N PHE A 280 -3.38 5.47 10.01
CA PHE A 280 -1.99 5.86 10.31
C PHE A 280 -1.60 5.53 11.76
N VAL A 281 -0.41 4.96 11.94
CA VAL A 281 0.18 4.64 13.25
C VAL A 281 1.58 5.25 13.36
N ASN A 282 1.76 6.20 14.28
CA ASN A 282 3.10 6.74 14.56
C ASN A 282 3.90 5.79 15.48
N PHE A 283 4.61 4.84 14.87
CA PHE A 283 5.37 3.81 15.57
C PHE A 283 6.47 4.42 16.45
N THR A 284 7.25 5.38 15.91
CA THR A 284 8.32 6.05 16.64
C THR A 284 7.82 6.68 17.94
N SER A 285 6.69 7.39 17.88
CA SER A 285 6.08 8.04 19.04
C SER A 285 5.64 7.04 20.10
N ILE A 286 5.04 5.91 19.70
CA ILE A 286 4.63 4.86 20.63
C ILE A 286 5.85 4.23 21.30
N MET A 287 6.89 3.91 20.52
CA MET A 287 8.09 3.25 21.04
C MET A 287 8.96 4.15 21.92
N ALA A 288 8.85 5.47 21.78
CA ALA A 288 9.53 6.47 22.61
C ALA A 288 8.91 6.65 24.00
N LYS A 289 7.70 6.12 24.27
CA LYS A 289 7.04 6.25 25.58
C LYS A 289 7.87 5.59 26.70
N ASN A 290 7.90 6.22 27.88
CA ASN A 290 8.61 5.67 29.04
C ASN A 290 7.75 4.66 29.82
N VAL A 291 7.42 3.55 29.16
CA VAL A 291 6.65 2.41 29.70
C VAL A 291 7.35 1.10 29.32
N SER A 292 6.89 -0.04 29.83
CA SER A 292 7.50 -1.34 29.50
C SER A 292 7.29 -1.73 28.03
N ASP A 293 8.18 -2.56 27.47
CA ASP A 293 8.08 -2.99 26.07
C ASP A 293 6.75 -3.71 25.75
N PRO A 294 6.22 -4.62 26.61
CA PRO A 294 4.90 -5.20 26.39
C PRO A 294 3.77 -4.17 26.32
N GLU A 295 3.84 -3.08 27.11
CA GLU A 295 2.85 -2.01 27.07
C GLU A 295 2.94 -1.20 25.77
N LYS A 296 4.15 -0.98 25.24
CA LYS A 296 4.35 -0.34 23.92
C LYS A 296 3.79 -1.19 22.79
N GLU A 297 4.06 -2.48 22.82
CA GLU A 297 3.57 -3.45 21.83
C GLU A 297 2.05 -3.54 21.86
N ALA A 298 1.45 -3.61 23.04
CA ALA A 298 0.00 -3.59 23.20
C ALA A 298 -0.59 -2.27 22.69
N ALA A 299 0.02 -1.13 23.01
CA ALA A 299 -0.41 0.17 22.50
C ALA A 299 -0.32 0.24 20.96
N PHE A 300 0.76 -0.27 20.38
CA PHE A 300 0.90 -0.37 18.92
C PHE A 300 -0.19 -1.24 18.30
N ALA A 301 -0.42 -2.44 18.86
CA ALA A 301 -1.43 -3.37 18.35
C ALA A 301 -2.83 -2.75 18.38
N VAL A 302 -3.19 -2.06 19.47
CA VAL A 302 -4.46 -1.34 19.59
C VAL A 302 -4.59 -0.24 18.54
N THR A 303 -3.56 0.59 18.35
CA THR A 303 -3.61 1.67 17.36
C THR A 303 -3.65 1.12 15.92
N ALA A 304 -2.88 0.08 15.61
CA ALA A 304 -2.87 -0.53 14.27
C ALA A 304 -4.19 -1.23 13.92
N LEU A 305 -4.88 -1.79 14.90
CA LEU A 305 -6.15 -2.49 14.71
C LEU A 305 -7.39 -1.61 14.97
N MET A 306 -7.21 -0.32 15.29
CA MET A 306 -8.26 0.57 15.76
C MET A 306 -9.49 0.59 14.85
N GLU A 307 -9.25 0.68 13.54
CA GLU A 307 -10.31 0.78 12.55
C GLU A 307 -10.73 -0.54 11.92
N ILE A 308 -9.88 -1.58 12.00
CA ILE A 308 -10.08 -2.87 11.31
C ILE A 308 -11.47 -3.48 11.59
N PRO A 309 -12.01 -3.51 12.83
CA PRO A 309 -13.35 -4.04 13.09
C PRO A 309 -14.46 -3.29 12.32
N PHE A 310 -14.33 -1.97 12.18
CA PHE A 310 -15.31 -1.12 11.52
C PHE A 310 -15.16 -1.20 10.00
N GLN A 311 -13.93 -1.22 9.50
CA GLN A 311 -13.58 -1.43 8.10
C GLN A 311 -14.13 -2.76 7.58
N TYR A 312 -13.91 -3.85 8.32
CA TYR A 312 -14.47 -5.15 7.95
C TYR A 312 -16.02 -5.15 7.95
N LYS A 313 -16.65 -4.46 8.91
CA LYS A 313 -18.12 -4.28 8.91
C LYS A 313 -18.57 -3.51 7.66
N ALA A 314 -17.86 -2.46 7.25
CA ALA A 314 -18.17 -1.70 6.04
C ALA A 314 -18.09 -2.60 4.78
N VAL A 315 -16.99 -3.34 4.63
CA VAL A 315 -16.78 -4.29 3.52
C VAL A 315 -17.92 -5.32 3.44
N LYS A 316 -18.41 -5.83 4.58
CA LYS A 316 -19.58 -6.71 4.63
C LYS A 316 -20.90 -6.01 4.28
N GLU A 317 -21.17 -4.85 4.87
CA GLU A 317 -22.41 -4.09 4.66
C GLU A 317 -22.52 -3.54 3.23
N PHE A 318 -21.39 -3.31 2.56
CA PHE A 318 -21.34 -2.85 1.17
C PHE A 318 -21.29 -3.99 0.15
N HIS A 319 -21.32 -5.25 0.63
CA HIS A 319 -21.26 -6.45 -0.22
C HIS A 319 -19.99 -6.52 -1.09
N ILE A 320 -18.86 -6.02 -0.56
CA ILE A 320 -17.56 -6.07 -1.22
C ILE A 320 -16.85 -7.41 -0.96
N LEU A 321 -17.08 -8.00 0.22
CA LEU A 321 -16.44 -9.28 0.61
C LEU A 321 -16.78 -10.40 -0.39
N GLY A 322 -15.75 -11.10 -0.88
CA GLY A 322 -15.89 -12.20 -1.83
C GLY A 322 -16.27 -11.78 -3.25
N GLN A 323 -16.11 -10.50 -3.60
CA GLN A 323 -16.36 -9.98 -4.94
C GLN A 323 -15.05 -9.64 -5.66
N ARG A 324 -15.03 -9.86 -6.98
CA ARG A 324 -14.00 -9.35 -7.88
C ARG A 324 -14.57 -8.15 -8.63
N THR A 325 -13.85 -7.03 -8.63
CA THR A 325 -14.33 -5.81 -9.33
C THR A 325 -13.87 -5.78 -10.79
N GLY A 326 -12.76 -6.46 -11.11
CA GLY A 326 -12.13 -6.43 -12.43
C GLY A 326 -11.42 -5.11 -12.71
N LYS A 327 -11.19 -4.29 -11.68
CA LYS A 327 -10.56 -2.96 -11.78
C LYS A 327 -9.09 -2.96 -11.33
N ALA A 328 -8.58 -4.10 -10.86
CA ALA A 328 -7.17 -4.36 -10.60
C ALA A 328 -6.28 -3.92 -11.79
N ARG A 329 -5.15 -3.26 -11.49
CA ARG A 329 -4.22 -2.76 -12.51
C ARG A 329 -3.24 -3.83 -12.99
N ARG A 330 -3.10 -4.95 -12.24
CA ARG A 330 -2.18 -6.06 -12.54
C ARG A 330 -0.73 -5.60 -12.59
N ILE A 331 -0.28 -5.02 -11.49
CA ILE A 331 1.12 -4.74 -11.20
C ILE A 331 1.91 -6.04 -11.30
N ILE A 332 3.00 -6.00 -12.07
CA ILE A 332 3.95 -7.11 -12.15
C ILE A 332 5.15 -6.74 -11.27
N PRO A 333 5.31 -7.36 -10.09
CA PRO A 333 6.44 -7.07 -9.22
C PRO A 333 7.76 -7.38 -9.92
N ARG A 334 8.75 -6.51 -9.73
CA ARG A 334 10.13 -6.78 -10.15
C ARG A 334 10.76 -7.86 -9.24
N PRO A 335 11.79 -8.58 -9.70
CA PRO A 335 12.59 -9.40 -8.81
C PRO A 335 13.30 -8.53 -7.76
N PRO A 336 13.64 -9.07 -6.57
CA PRO A 336 14.40 -8.35 -5.56
C PRO A 336 15.75 -7.87 -6.14
N PRO A 337 16.26 -6.70 -5.72
CA PRO A 337 17.52 -6.14 -6.21
C PRO A 337 18.75 -6.83 -5.60
N LEU A 338 18.78 -8.16 -5.63
CA LEU A 338 19.89 -8.97 -5.14
C LEU A 338 20.96 -9.15 -6.23
N PRO A 339 22.25 -9.25 -5.85
CA PRO A 339 23.29 -9.66 -6.78
C PRO A 339 22.93 -11.05 -7.32
N SER A 340 22.81 -11.16 -8.64
CA SER A 340 22.47 -12.44 -9.28
C SER A 340 23.42 -13.53 -8.80
N ALA A 341 22.90 -14.48 -8.03
CA ALA A 341 23.63 -15.66 -7.61
C ALA A 341 24.00 -16.43 -8.87
N ARG A 342 25.26 -16.31 -9.33
CA ARG A 342 25.81 -17.23 -10.31
C ARG A 342 25.73 -18.62 -9.67
N LEU A 343 24.80 -19.44 -10.14
CA LEU A 343 24.72 -20.86 -9.79
C LEU A 343 26.14 -21.48 -9.85
N PRO A 344 26.59 -22.22 -8.82
CA PRO A 344 27.84 -22.95 -8.89
C PRO A 344 27.72 -23.99 -10.01
N ARG A 345 28.51 -23.82 -11.07
CA ARG A 345 28.63 -24.82 -12.12
C ARG A 345 29.20 -26.10 -11.49
N PRO A 346 28.62 -27.30 -11.72
CA PRO A 346 29.09 -28.53 -11.08
C PRO A 346 30.57 -28.77 -11.35
N THR A 347 31.28 -29.10 -10.28
CA THR A 347 32.71 -29.37 -10.20
C THR A 347 33.17 -30.41 -11.23
N GLY A 348 34.01 -29.97 -12.16
CA GLY A 348 35.01 -30.79 -12.84
C GLY A 348 36.35 -30.08 -12.70
N SER A 349 37.22 -30.61 -11.84
CA SER A 349 38.60 -30.16 -11.59
C SER A 349 39.60 -30.89 -12.50
N PRO A 350 40.89 -30.52 -12.54
CA PRO A 350 41.45 -29.17 -12.55
C PRO A 350 42.54 -29.01 -13.62
N THR A 351 42.65 -27.83 -14.24
CA THR A 351 43.96 -27.34 -14.72
C THR A 351 43.97 -25.82 -14.61
N GLU A 352 44.85 -25.33 -13.74
CA GLU A 352 45.17 -23.92 -13.52
C GLU A 352 45.70 -23.27 -14.81
N ILE A 353 45.10 -22.14 -15.23
CA ILE A 353 45.83 -21.04 -15.87
C ILE A 353 45.20 -19.72 -15.37
N ALA A 354 46.06 -18.78 -15.04
CA ALA A 354 45.82 -17.47 -14.44
C ALA A 354 44.82 -16.55 -15.20
N ALA A 355 44.41 -15.48 -14.49
CA ALA A 355 43.49 -14.42 -14.90
C ALA A 355 43.67 -13.90 -16.34
N ASP A 356 42.56 -13.67 -17.09
CA ASP A 356 42.63 -12.79 -18.28
C ASP A 356 41.30 -12.18 -18.80
N GLY A 357 41.39 -10.93 -19.25
CA GLY A 357 40.32 -9.99 -19.65
C GLY A 357 39.59 -10.29 -20.97
N SER A 358 38.90 -11.43 -21.06
CA SER A 358 38.26 -11.87 -22.32
C SER A 358 36.94 -11.19 -22.74
N THR A 359 36.40 -10.21 -22.00
CA THR A 359 35.10 -9.58 -22.35
C THR A 359 35.19 -8.31 -23.21
N GLN A 360 36.39 -7.84 -23.58
CA GLN A 360 36.56 -6.59 -24.35
C GLN A 360 36.64 -6.75 -25.89
N VAL A 361 36.67 -7.96 -26.44
CA VAL A 361 36.82 -8.19 -27.90
C VAL A 361 35.49 -8.43 -28.63
N CYS A 362 35.40 -7.97 -29.87
CA CYS A 362 34.20 -7.97 -30.69
C CYS A 362 33.68 -9.40 -30.92
N PRO A 363 32.37 -9.67 -30.71
CA PRO A 363 31.81 -11.02 -30.87
C PRO A 363 31.75 -11.51 -32.33
N ILE A 364 32.09 -10.67 -33.31
CA ILE A 364 32.05 -11.03 -34.74
C ILE A 364 33.44 -11.43 -35.22
N CYS A 365 34.43 -10.54 -35.10
CA CYS A 365 35.80 -10.84 -35.55
C CYS A 365 36.67 -11.48 -34.46
N LEU A 366 36.21 -11.49 -33.20
CA LEU A 366 36.93 -12.01 -32.03
C LEU A 366 38.33 -11.42 -31.84
N THR A 367 38.63 -10.32 -32.53
CA THR A 367 39.98 -9.75 -32.64
C THR A 367 40.00 -8.30 -32.15
N ASN A 368 39.13 -7.45 -32.69
CA ASN A 368 39.11 -6.01 -32.40
C ASN A 368 38.37 -5.70 -31.10
N ALA A 369 38.74 -4.62 -30.40
CA ALA A 369 38.02 -4.15 -29.22
C ALA A 369 36.58 -3.69 -29.53
N LYS A 370 35.69 -3.74 -28.53
CA LYS A 370 34.30 -3.26 -28.64
C LYS A 370 34.23 -1.74 -28.49
N ASP A 371 34.18 -1.02 -29.61
CA ASP A 371 34.11 0.45 -29.66
C ASP A 371 32.80 1.00 -30.28
N LEU A 372 31.84 0.12 -30.58
CA LEU A 372 30.54 0.49 -31.16
C LEU A 372 29.37 -0.21 -30.44
N ALA A 373 28.48 0.56 -29.83
CA ALA A 373 27.25 0.09 -29.19
C ALA A 373 26.03 0.31 -30.09
N PHE A 374 25.08 -0.62 -30.07
CA PHE A 374 23.78 -0.46 -30.73
C PHE A 374 22.73 0.07 -29.73
N GLY A 375 21.64 0.67 -30.21
CA GLY A 375 20.52 1.14 -29.36
C GLY A 375 19.86 0.07 -28.47
N CYS A 376 20.16 -1.21 -28.68
CA CYS A 376 19.76 -2.32 -27.81
C CYS A 376 20.75 -2.63 -26.66
N GLY A 377 21.85 -1.87 -26.53
CA GLY A 377 22.88 -2.02 -25.50
C GLY A 377 24.03 -3.00 -25.84
N HIS A 378 23.91 -3.78 -26.92
CA HIS A 378 24.95 -4.71 -27.34
C HIS A 378 26.08 -4.03 -28.12
N MET A 379 27.31 -4.54 -28.00
CA MET A 379 28.51 -3.91 -28.54
C MET A 379 29.30 -4.81 -29.51
N THR A 380 29.92 -4.20 -30.51
CA THR A 380 30.82 -4.79 -31.50
C THR A 380 32.01 -3.85 -31.76
N CYS A 381 32.99 -4.27 -32.56
CA CYS A 381 33.95 -3.31 -33.12
C CYS A 381 33.29 -2.55 -34.27
N ARG A 382 33.77 -1.34 -34.54
CA ARG A 382 33.25 -0.45 -35.57
C ARG A 382 33.28 -1.06 -36.97
N GLU A 383 34.35 -1.80 -37.29
CA GLU A 383 34.50 -2.47 -38.59
C GLU A 383 33.39 -3.50 -38.85
N CYS A 384 33.09 -4.33 -37.85
CA CYS A 384 32.06 -5.34 -37.97
C CYS A 384 30.64 -4.79 -37.79
N GLY A 385 30.45 -3.73 -36.99
CA GLY A 385 29.12 -3.21 -36.66
C GLY A 385 28.53 -2.19 -37.64
N ASN A 386 29.35 -1.57 -38.50
CA ASN A 386 28.91 -0.49 -39.40
C ASN A 386 27.93 -0.95 -40.48
N SER A 387 28.07 -2.18 -41.00
CA SER A 387 27.25 -2.72 -42.09
C SER A 387 26.06 -3.56 -41.62
N LEU A 388 25.92 -3.81 -40.31
CA LEU A 388 24.86 -4.65 -39.77
C LEU A 388 23.53 -3.90 -39.74
N MET A 389 22.46 -4.49 -40.27
CA MET A 389 21.11 -3.95 -40.16
C MET A 389 20.36 -4.47 -38.92
N THR A 390 20.80 -5.60 -38.37
CA THR A 390 20.23 -6.26 -37.20
C THR A 390 21.34 -6.63 -36.21
N CYS A 391 21.04 -6.53 -34.91
CA CYS A 391 22.00 -6.86 -33.88
C CYS A 391 22.31 -8.36 -33.91
N PRO A 392 23.59 -8.78 -33.99
CA PRO A 392 23.96 -10.20 -34.07
C PRO A 392 23.67 -10.96 -32.77
N ILE A 393 23.44 -10.25 -31.66
CA ILE A 393 23.21 -10.84 -30.34
C ILE A 393 21.71 -10.98 -30.06
N CYS A 394 20.93 -9.92 -30.21
CA CYS A 394 19.49 -9.93 -29.88
C CYS A 394 18.55 -9.86 -31.09
N ARG A 395 19.09 -9.83 -32.31
CA ARG A 395 18.36 -9.82 -33.59
C ARG A 395 17.38 -8.66 -33.80
N ARG A 396 17.37 -7.65 -32.92
CA ARG A 396 16.59 -6.41 -33.11
C ARG A 396 17.20 -5.54 -34.23
N PRO A 397 16.38 -4.80 -35.00
CA PRO A 397 16.89 -3.82 -35.97
C PRO A 397 17.79 -2.78 -35.30
N ILE A 398 18.90 -2.42 -35.97
CA ILE A 398 19.84 -1.42 -35.46
C ILE A 398 19.38 -0.02 -35.91
N MET A 399 18.76 0.72 -35.00
CA MET A 399 18.35 2.11 -35.23
C MET A 399 19.50 3.09 -34.95
N ASP A 400 20.22 2.88 -33.85
CA ASP A 400 21.29 3.77 -33.40
C ASP A 400 22.63 3.02 -33.29
N ARG A 401 23.70 3.72 -33.67
CA ARG A 401 25.11 3.28 -33.56
C ARG A 401 25.88 4.34 -32.79
N ILE A 402 26.25 4.02 -31.56
CA ILE A 402 26.91 4.94 -30.63
C ILE A 402 28.37 4.52 -30.51
N ARG A 403 29.29 5.44 -30.81
CA ARG A 403 30.72 5.21 -30.63
C ARG A 403 31.06 5.35 -29.15
N VAL A 404 31.69 4.32 -28.59
CA VAL A 404 32.14 4.32 -27.20
C VAL A 404 33.64 4.53 -27.21
N TYR A 405 34.09 5.62 -26.58
CA TYR A 405 35.50 5.85 -26.30
C TYR A 405 35.76 5.20 -24.94
N LEU A 406 36.37 4.00 -24.97
CA LEU A 406 36.82 3.29 -23.77
C LEU A 406 38.21 3.79 -23.35
#